data_AF-A0A971WQV4-F1
#
_entry.id   AF-A0A971WQV4-F1
#
_cell.length_a   1.000
_cell.length_b   1.000
_cell.length_c   1.000
_cell.angle_alpha   90.00
_cell.angle_beta   90.00
_cell.angle_gamma   90.00
#
_symmetry.space_group_name_H-M   'P 1'
#
loop_
_entity.id
_entity.type
_entity.pdbx_description
1 polymer ?
#
loop_
_entity_poly.entity_id
_entity_poly.type
_entity_poly.pdbx_seq_one_letter_code
_entity_poly.pdbx_strand_id
1 'polypeptide(L)'
;MNKTRNMWKYFSVLLIMVIIVSFSYYTVSAHPGVKVTLSLDDIQRDVYTEALTVGELLKELVKDHRLVLEDSMNVSPSRETEIKPGMTIKINTIKQYTLIEQGVSKQIESYEDEVQAILDEVNFKLTDNTYTVPGPSAKIKNGSTIEVIKVEKNRQTKVAPVPAPVEYIDNPEMFQGQQKVVQEGKNGLERITTESIYYNGRLMESRIISSEVIEATVGSVIERGIKEAPVVETATGPLRYKSVIVMEATAYDNSYASCGKHPGDPYYGITASGTVAGPGTVAVDPKVIPLGTKLYVESMDEKPTYGYATATDTGGAIVGNRIDLWKTSNAEAMEFGRRNVKVYVLFDE
;
A
#
# COMPACT_ATOMS: atom_id res chain seq x y z
N MET A 1 60.66 13.60 26.30
CA MET A 1 60.15 14.62 27.24
C MET A 1 58.72 14.26 27.63
N ASN A 2 58.51 14.07 28.94
CA ASN A 2 57.26 13.91 29.72
C ASN A 2 56.28 12.81 29.24
N LYS A 3 56.24 11.56 29.74
CA LYS A 3 56.23 10.99 31.10
C LYS A 3 55.08 11.48 32.02
N THR A 4 54.12 10.57 32.22
CA THR A 4 53.21 10.34 33.36
C THR A 4 52.09 11.34 33.69
N ARG A 5 50.84 10.94 33.39
CA ARG A 5 49.61 11.10 34.21
C ARG A 5 48.54 10.12 33.68
N ASN A 6 48.75 8.82 33.85
CA ASN A 6 48.17 7.99 34.92
C ASN A 6 46.63 8.10 34.95
N MET A 7 45.90 7.29 34.17
CA MET A 7 45.59 5.88 34.47
C MET A 7 44.81 5.71 35.80
N TRP A 8 43.81 6.56 36.04
CA TRP A 8 42.98 6.52 37.25
C TRP A 8 41.47 6.61 37.02
N LYS A 9 41.00 6.41 35.78
CA LYS A 9 39.56 6.48 35.42
C LYS A 9 38.87 5.12 35.25
N TYR A 10 39.56 4.00 35.51
CA TYR A 10 39.05 2.65 35.27
C TYR A 10 39.26 1.68 36.45
N PHE A 11 39.48 2.20 37.66
CA PHE A 11 39.70 1.36 38.84
C PHE A 11 38.91 1.87 40.04
N SER A 12 37.58 1.80 39.92
CA SER A 12 36.68 1.75 41.06
C SER A 12 35.41 1.01 40.67
N VAL A 13 35.60 -0.18 40.09
CA VAL A 13 34.74 -1.31 40.47
C VAL A 13 35.11 -1.61 41.93
N LEU A 14 34.68 -0.74 42.84
CA LEU A 14 34.64 -1.10 44.24
C LEU A 14 33.51 -2.11 44.28
N LEU A 15 33.89 -3.38 44.23
CA LEU A 15 33.11 -4.46 44.74
C LEU A 15 32.72 -4.03 46.17
N ILE A 16 31.57 -3.38 46.34
CA ILE A 16 31.00 -3.06 47.65
C ILE A 16 30.55 -4.40 48.20
N MET A 17 31.51 -5.19 48.68
CA MET A 17 31.23 -6.18 49.70
C MET A 17 30.75 -5.40 50.90
N VAL A 18 29.43 -5.27 51.05
CA VAL A 18 28.86 -5.13 52.37
C VAL A 18 29.22 -6.42 53.09
N ILE A 19 30.36 -6.43 53.79
CA ILE A 19 30.67 -7.48 54.73
C ILE A 19 29.71 -7.26 55.90
N ILE A 20 28.48 -7.76 55.77
CA ILE A 20 27.69 -8.09 56.95
C ILE A 20 28.40 -9.32 57.53
N VAL A 21 29.33 -9.10 58.46
CA VAL A 21 30.01 -10.19 59.16
C VAL A 21 28.94 -11.13 59.69
N SER A 22 28.96 -12.37 59.19
CA SER A 22 28.10 -13.46 59.63
C SER A 22 28.34 -13.72 61.11
N PHE A 23 27.43 -13.27 61.96
CA PHE A 23 27.47 -13.58 63.38
C PHE A 23 26.63 -14.84 63.64
N SER A 24 27.26 -16.00 63.48
CA SER A 24 26.79 -17.23 64.12
C SER A 24 27.13 -17.15 65.61
N TYR A 25 26.08 -17.14 66.42
CA TYR A 25 26.05 -17.33 67.88
C TYR A 25 26.72 -16.25 68.74
N TYR A 26 25.92 -15.27 69.17
CA TYR A 26 25.94 -14.89 70.59
C TYR A 26 24.76 -15.55 71.28
N THR A 27 25.10 -16.25 72.35
CA THR A 27 24.23 -16.91 73.30
C THR A 27 23.09 -16.02 73.78
N VAL A 28 21.91 -16.63 73.97
CA VAL A 28 20.74 -16.09 74.66
C VAL A 28 21.11 -15.66 76.08
N SER A 29 21.66 -14.46 76.21
CA SER A 29 21.53 -13.62 77.39
C SER A 29 20.52 -12.54 77.00
N ALA A 30 19.46 -12.39 77.80
CA ALA A 30 18.41 -11.39 77.60
C ALA A 30 19.07 -10.00 77.45
N HIS A 31 19.15 -9.49 76.23
CA HIS A 31 19.61 -8.12 75.98
C HIS A 31 18.48 -7.18 76.44
N PRO A 32 18.75 -6.19 77.31
CA PRO A 32 17.72 -5.25 77.75
C PRO A 32 17.31 -4.22 76.68
N GLY A 33 17.87 -4.31 75.47
CA GLY A 33 17.64 -3.37 74.37
C GLY A 33 16.34 -3.60 73.59
N VAL A 34 15.87 -2.53 72.96
CA VAL A 34 14.72 -2.51 72.04
C VAL A 34 15.10 -3.13 70.71
N LYS A 35 14.28 -4.07 70.21
CA LYS A 35 14.44 -4.68 68.88
C LYS A 35 13.93 -3.74 67.79
N VAL A 36 14.76 -3.46 66.78
CA VAL A 36 14.40 -2.75 65.54
C VAL A 36 14.90 -3.51 64.32
N THR A 37 14.28 -3.28 63.16
CA THR A 37 14.72 -3.86 61.88
C THR A 37 15.38 -2.77 61.05
N LEU A 38 16.66 -2.95 60.72
CA LEU A 38 17.39 -2.10 59.79
C LEU A 38 17.26 -2.68 58.38
N SER A 39 16.78 -1.88 57.43
CA SER A 39 16.71 -2.23 56.01
C SER A 39 17.67 -1.35 55.24
N LEU A 40 18.79 -1.91 54.76
CA LEU A 40 19.69 -1.23 53.83
C LEU A 40 19.29 -1.65 52.42
N ASP A 41 18.63 -0.76 51.69
CA ASP A 41 17.84 -1.10 50.50
C ASP A 41 16.93 -2.32 50.81
N ASP A 42 17.08 -3.44 50.09
CA ASP A 42 16.30 -4.68 50.31
C ASP A 42 16.89 -5.61 51.38
N ILE A 43 18.08 -5.32 51.92
CA ILE A 43 18.75 -6.20 52.88
C ILE A 43 18.31 -5.83 54.30
N GLN A 44 17.55 -6.73 54.93
CA GLN A 44 17.06 -6.54 56.28
C GLN A 44 17.88 -7.27 57.34
N ARG A 45 18.07 -6.61 58.48
CA ARG A 45 18.71 -7.17 59.68
C ARG A 45 18.04 -6.65 60.93
N ASP A 46 17.78 -7.55 61.87
CA ASP A 46 17.33 -7.15 63.20
C ASP A 46 18.53 -6.69 64.04
N VAL A 47 18.34 -5.58 64.76
CA VAL A 47 19.31 -4.97 65.66
C VAL A 47 18.63 -4.72 67.00
N TYR A 48 19.36 -5.00 68.09
CA TYR A 48 18.95 -4.65 69.45
C TYR A 48 19.76 -3.44 69.91
N THR A 49 19.10 -2.44 70.47
CA THR A 49 19.75 -1.18 70.87
C THR A 49 19.13 -0.57 72.13
N GLU A 50 19.92 0.20 72.86
CA GLU A 50 19.47 1.06 73.97
C GLU A 50 19.41 2.54 73.56
N ALA A 51 19.76 2.86 72.30
CA ALA A 51 19.68 4.21 71.75
C ALA A 51 18.25 4.75 71.83
N LEU A 52 18.12 6.02 72.20
CA LEU A 52 16.81 6.66 72.32
C LEU A 52 16.27 7.12 70.97
N THR A 53 17.17 7.42 70.01
CA THR A 53 16.81 7.90 68.67
C THR A 53 17.46 7.12 67.53
N VAL A 54 16.87 7.19 66.33
CA VAL A 54 17.44 6.60 65.09
C VAL A 54 18.87 7.08 64.86
N GLY A 55 19.14 8.36 65.07
CA GLY A 55 20.44 8.99 64.83
C GLY A 55 21.51 8.52 65.81
N GLU A 56 21.16 8.27 67.07
CA GLU A 56 22.07 7.65 68.05
C GLU A 56 22.43 6.22 67.65
N LEU A 57 21.42 5.41 67.30
CA LEU A 57 21.63 4.04 66.82
C LEU A 57 22.57 4.01 65.60
N LEU A 58 22.33 4.87 64.60
CA LEU A 58 23.18 4.90 63.41
C LEU A 58 24.61 5.32 63.73
N LYS A 59 24.82 6.28 64.65
CA LYS A 59 26.16 6.69 65.10
C LYS A 59 26.89 5.54 65.80
N GLU A 60 26.20 4.76 66.65
CA GLU A 60 26.76 3.58 67.31
C GLU A 60 27.18 2.53 66.28
N LEU A 61 26.31 2.20 65.32
CA LEU A 61 26.61 1.22 64.28
C LEU A 61 27.78 1.65 63.39
N VAL A 62 27.92 2.95 63.10
CA VAL A 62 29.07 3.49 62.34
C VAL A 62 30.35 3.39 63.17
N LYS A 63 30.32 3.79 64.44
CA LYS A 63 31.48 3.72 65.35
C LYS A 63 32.00 2.29 65.52
N ASP A 64 31.10 1.32 65.57
CA ASP A 64 31.42 -0.10 65.70
C ASP A 64 31.83 -0.76 64.37
N HIS A 65 31.92 0.01 63.28
CA HIS A 65 32.22 -0.49 61.93
C HIS A 65 31.20 -1.52 61.42
N ARG A 66 29.97 -1.46 61.95
CA ARG A 66 28.84 -2.35 61.59
C ARG A 66 27.97 -1.78 60.47
N LEU A 67 28.11 -0.49 60.20
CA LEU A 67 27.43 0.24 59.14
C LEU A 67 28.38 1.28 58.56
N VAL A 68 28.42 1.38 57.23
CA VAL A 68 29.00 2.53 56.54
C VAL A 68 27.84 3.40 56.12
N LEU A 69 27.77 4.62 56.63
CA LEU A 69 26.72 5.57 56.32
C LEU A 69 27.35 6.75 55.57
N GLU A 70 26.92 6.97 54.33
CA GLU A 70 27.29 8.15 53.57
C GLU A 70 26.23 9.26 53.75
N ASP A 71 26.66 10.52 53.63
CA ASP A 71 25.75 11.66 53.72
C ASP A 71 24.68 11.66 52.62
N SER A 72 24.96 10.97 51.51
CA SER A 72 24.05 10.75 50.38
C SER A 72 22.98 9.70 50.66
N MET A 73 22.99 8.97 51.78
CA MET A 73 21.99 7.94 52.07
C MET A 73 20.74 8.54 52.74
N ASN A 74 19.57 8.16 52.25
CA ASN A 74 18.31 8.58 52.84
C ASN A 74 17.91 7.66 54.00
N VAL A 75 17.58 8.23 55.15
CA VAL A 75 17.20 7.49 56.36
C VAL A 75 15.75 7.80 56.70
N SER A 76 14.93 6.76 56.79
CA SER A 76 13.52 6.86 57.16
C SER A 76 13.14 5.84 58.23
N PRO A 77 12.48 6.25 59.33
CA PRO A 77 12.08 7.62 59.65
C PRO A 77 13.28 8.49 60.07
N SER A 78 13.05 9.77 60.34
CA SER A 78 14.12 10.76 60.54
C SER A 78 15.08 10.36 61.68
N ARG A 79 16.30 10.89 61.65
CA ARG A 79 17.35 10.58 62.64
C ARG A 79 16.97 11.00 64.07
N GLU A 80 15.99 11.87 64.21
CA GLU A 80 15.48 12.43 65.46
C GLU A 80 14.30 11.60 66.00
N THR A 81 13.81 10.64 65.21
CA THR A 81 12.69 9.79 65.61
C THR A 81 13.10 8.89 66.77
N GLU A 82 12.26 8.82 67.80
CA GLU A 82 12.45 7.93 68.95
C GLU A 82 12.35 6.46 68.55
N ILE A 83 13.24 5.64 69.12
CA ILE A 83 13.26 4.20 68.89
C ILE A 83 12.06 3.53 69.57
N LYS A 84 11.31 2.72 68.80
CA LYS A 84 10.18 1.94 69.29
C LYS A 84 10.36 0.44 69.01
N PRO A 85 9.87 -0.46 69.87
CA PRO A 85 9.93 -1.89 69.61
C PRO A 85 9.27 -2.28 68.28
N GLY A 86 9.98 -3.06 67.46
CA GLY A 86 9.51 -3.53 66.16
C GLY A 86 9.55 -2.49 65.04
N MET A 87 10.11 -1.30 65.28
CA MET A 87 10.27 -0.25 64.29
C MET A 87 11.21 -0.69 63.15
N THR A 88 10.84 -0.38 61.91
CA THR A 88 11.73 -0.54 60.76
C THR A 88 12.39 0.80 60.43
N ILE A 89 13.72 0.78 60.34
CA ILE A 89 14.55 1.91 59.91
C ILE A 89 15.10 1.55 58.53
N LYS A 90 14.65 2.28 57.51
CA LYS A 90 15.11 2.14 56.13
C LYS A 90 16.26 3.10 55.86
N ILE A 91 17.32 2.57 55.26
CA ILE A 91 18.45 3.31 54.72
C ILE A 91 18.48 2.98 53.24
N ASN A 92 18.16 3.94 52.38
CA ASN A 92 18.17 3.74 50.94
C ASN A 92 19.41 4.41 50.35
N THR A 93 20.09 3.69 49.46
CA THR A 93 21.23 4.26 48.72
C THR A 93 20.73 5.00 47.49
N ILE A 94 21.43 6.07 47.11
CA ILE A 94 21.16 6.76 45.86
C ILE A 94 21.53 5.85 44.68
N LYS A 95 20.58 5.62 43.78
CA LYS A 95 20.73 4.77 42.59
C LYS A 95 20.66 5.64 41.36
N GLN A 96 21.43 5.29 40.34
CA GLN A 96 21.46 5.98 39.05
C GLN A 96 20.64 5.19 38.03
N TYR A 97 19.84 5.89 37.25
CA TYR A 97 19.04 5.30 36.17
C TYR A 97 19.16 6.13 34.89
N THR A 98 18.95 5.47 33.75
CA THR A 98 18.83 6.17 32.47
C THR A 98 17.37 6.26 32.07
N LEU A 99 16.82 7.46 31.99
CA LEU A 99 15.49 7.72 31.45
C LEU A 99 15.61 8.04 29.95
N ILE A 100 14.92 7.28 29.09
CA ILE A 100 14.85 7.56 27.65
C ILE A 100 13.45 8.05 27.31
N GLU A 101 13.35 9.25 26.77
CA GLU A 101 12.09 9.81 26.27
C GLU A 101 12.29 10.32 24.84
N GLN A 102 11.48 9.86 23.89
CA GLN A 102 11.57 10.26 22.47
C GLN A 102 12.99 10.10 21.88
N GLY A 103 13.72 9.07 22.32
CA GLY A 103 15.09 8.79 21.91
C GLY A 103 16.17 9.64 22.59
N VAL A 104 15.78 10.56 23.49
CA VAL A 104 16.71 11.38 24.28
C VAL A 104 16.97 10.68 25.61
N SER A 105 18.24 10.35 25.88
CA SER A 105 18.67 9.76 27.15
C SER A 105 19.01 10.84 28.19
N LYS A 106 18.47 10.71 29.40
CA LYS A 106 18.75 11.55 30.56
C LYS A 106 19.18 10.69 31.75
N GLN A 107 20.29 11.04 32.38
CA GLN A 107 20.68 10.44 33.66
C GLN A 107 19.81 11.03 34.78
N ILE A 108 19.26 10.15 35.62
CA ILE A 108 18.45 10.52 36.78
C ILE A 108 18.92 9.73 38.00
N GLU A 109 18.63 10.26 39.19
CA GLU A 109 19.00 9.66 40.47
C GLU A 109 17.74 9.54 41.33
N SER A 110 17.63 8.45 42.09
CA SER A 110 16.49 8.17 42.96
C SER A 110 16.88 7.18 44.06
N TYR A 111 16.21 7.26 45.22
CA TYR A 111 16.36 6.30 46.32
C TYR A 111 15.49 5.05 46.12
N GLU A 112 14.50 5.14 45.25
CA GLU A 112 13.51 4.11 44.98
C GLU A 112 14.05 3.06 43.99
N ASP A 113 13.42 1.88 43.98
CA ASP A 113 13.76 0.77 43.09
C ASP A 113 12.59 0.37 42.16
N GLU A 114 11.39 0.91 42.35
CA GLU A 114 10.23 0.68 41.50
C GLU A 114 10.07 1.79 40.47
N VAL A 115 9.83 1.45 39.19
CA VAL A 115 9.77 2.42 38.08
C VAL A 115 8.83 3.59 38.39
N GLN A 116 7.61 3.35 38.86
CA GLN A 116 6.65 4.40 39.16
C GLN A 116 7.14 5.33 40.28
N ALA A 117 7.70 4.77 41.35
CA ALA A 117 8.22 5.54 42.49
C ALA A 117 9.45 6.39 42.08
N ILE A 118 10.33 5.84 41.23
CA ILE A 118 11.46 6.56 40.64
C ILE A 118 10.96 7.76 39.82
N LEU A 119 9.97 7.54 38.95
CA LEU A 119 9.40 8.60 38.11
C LEU A 119 8.73 9.69 38.95
N ASP A 120 7.99 9.31 39.99
CA ASP A 120 7.34 10.24 40.92
C ASP A 120 8.38 11.11 41.66
N GLU A 121 9.47 10.50 42.16
CA GLU A 121 10.55 11.21 42.87
C GLU A 121 11.24 12.25 41.97
N VAL A 122 11.49 11.91 40.70
CA VAL A 122 12.10 12.84 39.73
C VAL A 122 11.09 13.78 39.08
N ASN A 123 9.84 13.80 39.55
CA ASN A 123 8.74 14.61 39.05
C ASN A 123 8.40 14.38 37.56
N PHE A 124 8.62 13.16 37.06
CA PHE A 124 8.22 12.74 35.72
C PHE A 124 6.82 12.12 35.76
N LYS A 125 5.86 12.71 35.03
CA LYS A 125 4.48 12.24 35.02
C LYS A 125 4.16 11.54 33.71
N LEU A 126 3.66 10.31 33.82
CA LEU A 126 3.07 9.58 32.70
C LEU A 126 1.70 10.19 32.34
N THR A 127 1.40 10.22 31.05
CA THR A 127 0.07 10.49 30.49
C THR A 127 -0.64 9.18 30.12
N ASP A 128 -1.95 9.24 29.85
CA ASP A 128 -2.78 8.09 29.46
C ASP A 128 -2.28 7.31 28.22
N ASN A 129 -1.42 7.95 27.42
CA ASN A 129 -0.86 7.40 26.19
C ASN A 129 0.66 7.19 26.25
N THR A 130 1.25 7.18 27.44
CA THR A 130 2.67 6.85 27.65
C THR A 130 2.82 5.61 28.51
N TYR A 131 3.82 4.80 28.20
CA TYR A 131 4.12 3.54 28.88
C TYR A 131 5.60 3.46 29.14
N THR A 132 6.00 2.73 30.18
CA THR A 132 7.42 2.51 30.48
C THR A 132 7.82 1.07 30.18
N VAL A 133 9.07 0.89 29.76
CA VAL A 133 9.74 -0.40 29.70
C VAL A 133 11.05 -0.29 30.49
N PRO A 134 11.23 -1.03 31.60
CA PRO A 134 10.26 -1.91 32.26
C PRO A 134 8.98 -1.20 32.74
N GLY A 135 7.91 -1.97 32.96
CA GLY A 135 6.59 -1.42 33.33
C GLY A 135 6.57 -0.69 34.69
N PRO A 136 5.55 0.13 34.98
CA PRO A 136 5.55 1.03 36.14
C PRO A 136 5.73 0.33 37.50
N SER A 137 5.19 -0.88 37.67
CA SER A 137 5.33 -1.66 38.91
C SER A 137 6.59 -2.54 38.97
N ALA A 138 7.47 -2.46 37.96
CA ALA A 138 8.67 -3.26 37.93
C ALA A 138 9.72 -2.71 38.89
N LYS A 139 10.27 -3.59 39.74
CA LYS A 139 11.50 -3.31 40.49
C LYS A 139 12.72 -3.47 39.57
N ILE A 140 13.58 -2.46 39.55
CA ILE A 140 14.77 -2.39 38.68
C ILE A 140 16.03 -2.13 39.50
N LYS A 141 17.18 -2.53 38.96
CA LYS A 141 18.47 -2.41 39.64
C LYS A 141 19.13 -1.06 39.35
N ASN A 142 20.04 -0.63 40.23
CA ASN A 142 20.94 0.48 39.95
C ASN A 142 21.62 0.32 38.58
N GLY A 143 21.65 1.38 37.79
CA GLY A 143 22.15 1.44 36.42
C GLY A 143 21.15 1.00 35.34
N SER A 144 19.91 0.65 35.69
CA SER A 144 18.89 0.22 34.72
C SER A 144 18.37 1.39 33.87
N THR A 145 17.86 1.05 32.69
CA THR A 145 17.20 1.99 31.78
C THR A 145 15.69 1.90 31.92
N ILE A 146 15.04 3.06 31.95
CA ILE A 146 13.59 3.24 31.86
C ILE A 146 13.32 3.90 30.52
N GLU A 147 12.72 3.19 29.57
CA GLU A 147 12.29 3.75 28.29
C GLU A 147 10.82 4.15 28.33
N VAL A 148 10.54 5.41 28.01
CA VAL A 148 9.19 5.95 27.87
C VAL A 148 8.75 5.86 26.41
N ILE A 149 7.69 5.10 26.19
CA ILE A 149 7.08 4.88 24.88
C ILE A 149 5.76 5.64 24.81
N LYS A 150 5.69 6.60 23.89
CA LYS A 150 4.45 7.30 23.55
C LYS A 150 3.68 6.49 22.49
N VAL A 151 2.44 6.13 22.80
CA VAL A 151 1.55 5.37 21.92
C VAL A 151 0.46 6.29 21.40
N GLU A 152 0.46 6.57 20.10
CA GLU A 152 -0.57 7.40 19.47
C GLU A 152 -1.45 6.54 18.57
N LYS A 153 -2.76 6.77 18.61
CA LYS A 153 -3.74 6.13 17.74
C LYS A 153 -4.36 7.19 16.84
N ASN A 154 -4.25 7.01 15.54
CA ASN A 154 -4.87 7.88 14.55
C ASN A 154 -5.95 7.11 13.81
N ARG A 155 -7.15 7.68 13.70
CA ARG A 155 -8.26 7.14 12.92
C ARG A 155 -8.52 8.02 11.73
N GLN A 156 -8.49 7.42 10.55
CA GLN A 156 -8.79 8.11 9.30
C GLN A 156 -9.94 7.41 8.60
N THR A 157 -10.83 8.21 8.04
CA THR A 157 -11.97 7.74 7.25
C THR A 157 -11.80 8.24 5.83
N LYS A 158 -11.90 7.32 4.86
CA LYS A 158 -11.80 7.63 3.43
C LYS A 158 -12.96 6.99 2.68
N VAL A 159 -13.51 7.73 1.72
CA VAL A 159 -14.47 7.19 0.74
C VAL A 159 -13.70 6.72 -0.49
N ALA A 160 -13.94 5.48 -0.91
CA ALA A 160 -13.30 4.87 -2.06
C ALA A 160 -14.36 4.29 -3.02
N PRO A 161 -14.13 4.30 -4.34
CA PRO A 161 -15.01 3.67 -5.31
C PRO A 161 -14.88 2.14 -5.24
N VAL A 162 -16.03 1.45 -5.33
CA VAL A 162 -16.10 -0.01 -5.47
C VAL A 162 -16.46 -0.33 -6.92
N PRO A 163 -15.57 -0.98 -7.69
CA PRO A 163 -15.85 -1.33 -9.08
C PRO A 163 -17.12 -2.17 -9.20
N ALA A 164 -17.98 -1.82 -10.15
CA ALA A 164 -19.13 -2.63 -10.49
C ALA A 164 -18.69 -3.95 -11.15
N PRO A 165 -19.35 -5.08 -10.86
CA PRO A 165 -19.12 -6.32 -11.58
C PRO A 165 -19.59 -6.20 -13.02
N VAL A 166 -18.94 -6.92 -13.93
CA VAL A 166 -19.34 -7.02 -15.34
C VAL A 166 -19.72 -8.47 -15.62
N GLU A 167 -20.95 -8.67 -16.08
CA GLU A 167 -21.47 -9.96 -16.53
C GLU A 167 -21.47 -10.01 -18.06
N TYR A 168 -20.92 -11.10 -18.61
CA TYR A 168 -20.93 -11.35 -20.05
C TYR A 168 -21.97 -12.41 -20.40
N ILE A 169 -22.84 -12.07 -21.33
CA ILE A 169 -23.83 -13.00 -21.89
C ILE A 169 -23.41 -13.34 -23.32
N ASP A 170 -23.27 -14.64 -23.61
CA ASP A 170 -22.94 -15.10 -24.95
C ASP A 170 -24.13 -14.88 -25.89
N ASN A 171 -23.89 -14.17 -27.00
CA ASN A 171 -24.88 -13.93 -28.03
C ASN A 171 -24.47 -14.66 -29.33
N PRO A 172 -25.17 -15.76 -29.71
CA PRO A 172 -24.84 -16.54 -30.91
C PRO A 172 -25.21 -15.85 -32.23
N GLU A 173 -25.91 -14.72 -32.19
CA GLU A 173 -26.23 -13.93 -33.39
C GLU A 173 -25.16 -12.88 -33.72
N MET A 174 -24.30 -12.54 -32.76
CA MET A 174 -23.23 -11.57 -32.92
C MET A 174 -21.90 -12.26 -33.23
N PHE A 175 -21.13 -11.67 -34.15
CA PHE A 175 -19.82 -12.21 -34.50
C PHE A 175 -18.82 -12.08 -33.37
N GLN A 176 -17.91 -13.06 -33.26
CA GLN A 176 -16.87 -13.06 -32.26
C GLN A 176 -16.07 -11.74 -32.27
N GLY A 177 -15.86 -11.17 -31.08
CA GLY A 177 -15.20 -9.87 -30.90
C GLY A 177 -16.16 -8.68 -30.86
N GLN A 178 -17.39 -8.83 -31.34
CA GLN A 178 -18.42 -7.81 -31.15
C GLN A 178 -18.94 -7.83 -29.70
N GLN A 179 -19.18 -6.65 -29.16
CA GLN A 179 -19.77 -6.47 -27.84
C GLN A 179 -20.90 -5.45 -27.92
N LYS A 180 -21.92 -5.66 -27.08
CA LYS A 180 -23.04 -4.74 -26.94
C LYS A 180 -23.38 -4.60 -25.47
N VAL A 181 -23.32 -3.37 -24.96
CA VAL A 181 -23.75 -3.07 -23.60
C VAL A 181 -25.27 -3.13 -23.56
N VAL A 182 -25.81 -4.02 -22.73
CA VAL A 182 -27.25 -4.18 -22.49
C VAL A 182 -27.69 -3.38 -21.27
N GLN A 183 -26.83 -3.33 -20.25
CA GLN A 183 -27.03 -2.55 -19.05
C GLN A 183 -25.73 -1.86 -18.66
N GLU A 184 -25.77 -0.54 -18.54
CA GLU A 184 -24.68 0.24 -17.98
C GLU A 184 -24.58 0.01 -16.48
N GLY A 185 -23.38 -0.29 -16.00
CA GLY A 185 -23.08 -0.42 -14.58
C GLY A 185 -22.78 0.93 -13.93
N LYS A 186 -22.85 0.95 -12.61
CA LYS A 186 -22.47 2.09 -11.78
C LYS A 186 -21.61 1.61 -10.62
N ASN A 187 -20.41 2.15 -10.49
CA ASN A 187 -19.54 1.89 -9.35
C ASN A 187 -20.24 2.32 -8.05
N GLY A 188 -20.04 1.53 -7.01
CA GLY A 188 -20.47 1.86 -5.67
C GLY A 188 -19.45 2.74 -4.94
N LEU A 189 -19.76 3.07 -3.69
CA LEU A 189 -18.89 3.79 -2.78
C LEU A 189 -18.84 3.06 -1.45
N GLU A 190 -17.65 2.89 -0.89
CA GLU A 190 -17.45 2.39 0.46
C GLU A 190 -16.68 3.40 1.32
N ARG A 191 -17.02 3.44 2.61
CA ARG A 191 -16.34 4.19 3.65
C ARG A 191 -15.45 3.24 4.42
N ILE A 192 -14.14 3.44 4.30
CA ILE A 192 -13.15 2.66 5.04
C ILE A 192 -12.62 3.51 6.18
N THR A 193 -12.67 2.97 7.40
CA THR A 193 -12.00 3.56 8.55
C THR A 193 -10.78 2.74 8.93
N THR A 194 -9.61 3.36 8.92
CA THR A 194 -8.33 2.77 9.28
C THR A 194 -7.85 3.32 10.61
N GLU A 195 -7.41 2.44 11.51
CA GLU A 195 -6.71 2.80 12.74
C GLU A 195 -5.21 2.52 12.57
N SER A 196 -4.39 3.54 12.78
CA SER A 196 -2.94 3.47 12.74
C SER A 196 -2.37 3.70 14.14
N ILE A 197 -1.52 2.79 14.60
CA ILE A 197 -0.87 2.82 15.91
C ILE A 197 0.61 3.19 15.73
N TYR A 198 1.05 4.23 16.44
CA TYR A 198 2.40 4.76 16.38
C TYR A 198 3.08 4.61 17.72
N TYR A 199 4.31 4.09 17.74
CA TYR A 199 5.18 4.09 18.91
C TYR A 199 6.29 5.11 18.67
N ASN A 200 6.41 6.12 19.53
CA ASN A 200 7.38 7.21 19.41
C ASN A 200 7.36 7.86 18.00
N GLY A 201 6.16 8.05 17.44
CA GLY A 201 5.95 8.63 16.12
C GLY A 201 6.18 7.69 14.93
N ARG A 202 6.64 6.45 15.16
CA ARG A 202 6.85 5.46 14.10
C ARG A 202 5.63 4.55 13.97
N LEU A 203 5.11 4.41 12.75
CA LEU A 203 3.97 3.53 12.44
C LEU A 203 4.33 2.07 12.71
N MET A 204 3.62 1.44 13.65
CA MET A 204 3.82 0.03 14.01
C MET A 204 2.75 -0.86 13.38
N GLU A 205 1.49 -0.43 13.44
CA GLU A 205 0.35 -1.20 12.95
C GLU A 205 -0.61 -0.25 12.22
N SER A 206 -1.20 -0.72 11.13
CA SER A 206 -2.31 -0.05 10.46
C SER A 206 -3.32 -1.10 10.04
N ARG A 207 -4.59 -0.93 10.44
CA ARG A 207 -5.65 -1.88 10.15
C ARG A 207 -6.95 -1.20 9.83
N ILE A 208 -7.72 -1.82 8.94
CA ILE A 208 -9.11 -1.43 8.70
C ILE A 208 -9.93 -1.89 9.90
N ILE A 209 -10.62 -0.97 10.56
CA ILE A 209 -11.50 -1.26 11.70
C ILE A 209 -12.97 -1.22 11.33
N SER A 210 -13.33 -0.64 10.19
CA SER A 210 -14.68 -0.63 9.64
C SER A 210 -14.64 -0.47 8.11
N SER A 211 -15.53 -1.17 7.42
CA SER A 211 -15.90 -0.87 6.03
C SER A 211 -17.43 -0.83 5.94
N GLU A 212 -17.97 0.25 5.38
CA GLU A 212 -19.40 0.49 5.25
C GLU A 212 -19.72 0.86 3.81
N VAL A 213 -20.66 0.14 3.19
CA VAL A 213 -21.16 0.48 1.85
C VAL A 213 -22.03 1.73 1.95
N ILE A 214 -21.62 2.82 1.30
CA ILE A 214 -22.39 4.06 1.19
C ILE A 214 -23.37 3.97 0.01
N GLU A 215 -22.89 3.44 -1.11
CA GLU A 215 -23.65 3.30 -2.34
C GLU A 215 -23.36 1.93 -2.96
N ALA A 216 -24.42 1.16 -3.23
CA ALA A 216 -24.27 -0.17 -3.81
C ALA A 216 -23.86 -0.09 -5.29
N THR A 217 -23.06 -1.05 -5.74
CA THR A 217 -22.70 -1.21 -7.15
C THR A 217 -23.91 -1.67 -7.97
N VAL A 218 -24.07 -1.15 -9.18
CA VAL A 218 -24.95 -1.71 -10.22
C VAL A 218 -24.07 -2.39 -11.25
N GLY A 219 -24.25 -3.69 -11.47
CA GLY A 219 -23.44 -4.44 -12.44
C GLY A 219 -23.72 -4.03 -13.89
N SER A 220 -22.70 -4.13 -14.75
CA SER A 220 -22.86 -4.00 -16.19
C SER A 220 -23.21 -5.36 -16.80
N VAL A 221 -24.09 -5.38 -17.80
CA VAL A 221 -24.36 -6.57 -18.62
C VAL A 221 -23.93 -6.31 -20.04
N ILE A 222 -22.99 -7.11 -20.53
CA ILE A 222 -22.44 -7.00 -21.89
C ILE A 222 -22.71 -8.30 -22.65
N GLU A 223 -23.48 -8.19 -23.73
CA GLU A 223 -23.56 -9.27 -24.71
C GLU A 223 -22.25 -9.32 -25.50
N ARG A 224 -21.65 -10.51 -25.59
CA ARG A 224 -20.48 -10.75 -26.44
C ARG A 224 -20.83 -11.75 -27.54
N GLY A 225 -20.41 -11.45 -28.76
CA GLY A 225 -20.62 -12.32 -29.88
C GLY A 225 -19.79 -13.60 -29.79
N ILE A 226 -20.42 -14.73 -30.11
CA ILE A 226 -19.75 -16.05 -30.22
C ILE A 226 -19.92 -16.67 -31.61
N LYS A 227 -20.61 -15.99 -32.54
CA LYS A 227 -20.79 -16.47 -33.90
C LYS A 227 -19.45 -16.41 -34.64
N GLU A 228 -19.01 -17.54 -35.17
CA GLU A 228 -17.85 -17.57 -36.05
C GLU A 228 -18.15 -16.79 -37.34
N ALA A 229 -17.19 -15.98 -37.77
CA ALA A 229 -17.29 -15.28 -39.02
C ALA A 229 -17.17 -16.26 -40.19
N PRO A 230 -18.05 -16.19 -41.21
CA PRO A 230 -17.88 -17.00 -42.40
C PRO A 230 -16.62 -16.56 -43.16
N VAL A 231 -16.03 -17.51 -43.88
CA VAL A 231 -14.80 -17.29 -44.66
C VAL A 231 -15.03 -17.52 -46.14
N VAL A 232 -14.34 -16.74 -46.96
CA VAL A 232 -14.17 -16.98 -48.40
C VAL A 232 -12.71 -17.38 -48.64
N GLU A 233 -12.51 -18.52 -49.30
CA GLU A 233 -11.17 -18.99 -49.67
C GLU A 233 -10.66 -18.20 -50.88
N THR A 234 -9.46 -17.65 -50.78
CA THR A 234 -8.82 -16.90 -51.87
C THR A 234 -7.42 -17.42 -52.14
N ALA A 235 -6.83 -17.05 -53.27
CA ALA A 235 -5.46 -17.43 -53.61
C ALA A 235 -4.42 -16.96 -52.57
N THR A 236 -4.73 -15.91 -51.81
CA THR A 236 -3.87 -15.35 -50.76
C THR A 236 -4.22 -15.86 -49.35
N GLY A 237 -5.20 -16.76 -49.23
CA GLY A 237 -5.70 -17.31 -47.97
C GLY A 237 -7.16 -16.96 -47.67
N PRO A 238 -7.73 -17.51 -46.58
CA PRO A 238 -9.12 -17.26 -46.20
C PRO A 238 -9.34 -15.83 -45.72
N LEU A 239 -10.41 -15.20 -46.19
CA LEU A 239 -10.86 -13.87 -45.74
C LEU A 239 -12.19 -13.98 -44.99
N ARG A 240 -12.27 -13.35 -43.81
CA ARG A 240 -13.51 -13.28 -43.02
C ARG A 240 -14.42 -12.17 -43.55
N TYR A 241 -15.71 -12.44 -43.67
CA TYR A 241 -16.67 -11.46 -44.18
C TYR A 241 -17.92 -11.28 -43.30
N LYS A 242 -18.44 -10.05 -43.27
CA LYS A 242 -19.66 -9.63 -42.58
C LYS A 242 -20.91 -10.03 -43.37
N SER A 243 -20.88 -9.86 -44.70
CA SER A 243 -21.99 -10.17 -45.61
C SER A 243 -21.49 -10.37 -47.04
N VAL A 244 -22.34 -10.95 -47.89
CA VAL A 244 -22.11 -11.08 -49.33
C VAL A 244 -23.29 -10.47 -50.09
N ILE A 245 -22.99 -9.64 -51.09
CA ILE A 245 -23.99 -8.94 -51.91
C ILE A 245 -23.74 -9.30 -53.37
N VAL A 246 -24.78 -9.74 -54.07
CA VAL A 246 -24.72 -9.88 -55.54
C VAL A 246 -24.97 -8.51 -56.15
N MET A 247 -24.02 -8.02 -56.93
CA MET A 247 -24.07 -6.68 -57.54
C MET A 247 -23.84 -6.77 -59.05
N GLU A 248 -24.49 -5.88 -59.80
CA GLU A 248 -24.18 -5.64 -61.22
C GLU A 248 -22.89 -4.81 -61.28
N ALA A 249 -21.82 -5.41 -61.78
CA ALA A 249 -20.53 -4.78 -61.95
C ALA A 249 -20.34 -4.23 -63.36
N THR A 250 -19.77 -3.02 -63.41
CA THR A 250 -19.11 -2.45 -64.59
C THR A 250 -17.64 -2.19 -64.26
N ALA A 251 -16.89 -1.70 -65.24
CA ALA A 251 -15.52 -1.23 -65.01
C ALA A 251 -15.31 0.15 -65.60
N TYR A 252 -14.38 0.90 -65.00
CA TYR A 252 -14.00 2.24 -65.42
C TYR A 252 -12.49 2.42 -65.37
N ASP A 253 -11.98 3.41 -66.08
CA ASP A 253 -10.59 3.83 -66.00
C ASP A 253 -10.50 5.36 -65.80
N ASN A 254 -9.30 5.90 -65.75
CA ASN A 254 -9.10 7.35 -65.58
C ASN A 254 -9.28 8.15 -66.90
N SER A 255 -9.82 7.55 -67.96
CA SER A 255 -10.03 8.25 -69.23
C SER A 255 -11.16 9.27 -69.17
N TYR A 256 -11.16 10.21 -70.12
CA TYR A 256 -12.27 11.16 -70.28
C TYR A 256 -13.61 10.47 -70.52
N ALA A 257 -13.63 9.33 -71.23
CA ALA A 257 -14.85 8.59 -71.52
C ALA A 257 -15.53 8.05 -70.25
N SER A 258 -14.74 7.64 -69.25
CA SER A 258 -15.24 7.15 -67.97
C SER A 258 -15.46 8.27 -66.94
N CYS A 259 -14.57 9.27 -66.89
CA CYS A 259 -14.52 10.22 -65.78
C CYS A 259 -14.85 11.67 -66.17
N GLY A 260 -14.98 11.99 -67.46
CA GLY A 260 -15.27 13.33 -67.96
C GLY A 260 -14.17 14.38 -67.70
N LYS A 261 -12.94 13.94 -67.37
CA LYS A 261 -11.79 14.79 -67.02
C LYS A 261 -10.56 14.40 -67.84
N HIS A 262 -9.74 15.39 -68.19
CA HIS A 262 -8.44 15.21 -68.85
C HIS A 262 -7.29 15.25 -67.82
N PRO A 263 -6.14 14.62 -68.14
CA PRO A 263 -4.92 14.82 -67.37
C PRO A 263 -4.59 16.32 -67.25
N GLY A 264 -4.49 16.81 -66.01
CA GLY A 264 -4.27 18.23 -65.70
C GLY A 264 -5.51 18.96 -65.17
N ASP A 265 -6.71 18.38 -65.32
CA ASP A 265 -7.92 18.93 -64.73
C ASP A 265 -7.93 18.79 -63.19
N PRO A 266 -8.54 19.73 -62.45
CA PRO A 266 -8.78 19.56 -61.02
C PRO A 266 -9.52 18.24 -60.72
N TYR A 267 -9.01 17.50 -59.73
CA TYR A 267 -9.56 16.20 -59.30
C TYR A 267 -9.54 15.10 -60.38
N TYR A 268 -8.67 15.20 -61.39
CA TYR A 268 -8.39 14.11 -62.31
C TYR A 268 -7.81 12.91 -61.56
N GLY A 269 -8.40 11.71 -61.74
CA GLY A 269 -7.97 10.49 -61.05
C GLY A 269 -8.16 10.51 -59.53
N ILE A 270 -8.95 11.44 -58.99
CA ILE A 270 -9.27 11.52 -57.56
C ILE A 270 -10.68 10.98 -57.33
N THR A 271 -10.77 9.99 -56.45
CA THR A 271 -12.00 9.33 -56.01
C THR A 271 -12.85 10.23 -55.11
N ALA A 272 -14.12 9.90 -54.93
CA ALA A 272 -15.03 10.60 -54.02
C ALA A 272 -14.50 10.72 -52.57
N SER A 273 -13.72 9.74 -52.08
CA SER A 273 -13.10 9.79 -50.76
C SER A 273 -11.80 10.60 -50.71
N GLY A 274 -11.39 11.21 -51.82
CA GLY A 274 -10.16 12.03 -51.93
C GLY A 274 -8.87 11.23 -52.17
N THR A 275 -8.96 9.92 -52.39
CA THR A 275 -7.79 9.07 -52.72
C THR A 275 -7.54 9.01 -54.21
N VAL A 276 -6.31 8.66 -54.63
CA VAL A 276 -5.99 8.43 -56.06
C VAL A 276 -6.62 7.12 -56.51
N ALA A 277 -7.40 7.16 -57.59
CA ALA A 277 -8.01 5.99 -58.20
C ALA A 277 -6.93 5.10 -58.84
N GLY A 278 -6.91 3.83 -58.45
CA GLY A 278 -5.91 2.85 -58.89
C GLY A 278 -6.36 1.41 -58.62
N PRO A 279 -5.45 0.43 -58.78
CA PRO A 279 -5.78 -0.98 -58.54
C PRO A 279 -6.42 -1.19 -57.16
N GLY A 280 -7.57 -1.86 -57.13
CA GLY A 280 -8.33 -2.10 -55.90
C GLY A 280 -9.27 -0.96 -55.49
N THR A 281 -9.32 0.14 -56.23
CA THR A 281 -10.38 1.15 -56.09
C THR A 281 -11.68 0.65 -56.71
N VAL A 282 -12.81 0.87 -56.04
CA VAL A 282 -14.14 0.63 -56.60
C VAL A 282 -15.09 1.77 -56.27
N ALA A 283 -16.01 2.05 -57.20
CA ALA A 283 -17.12 2.96 -56.99
C ALA A 283 -18.35 2.17 -56.53
N VAL A 284 -19.05 2.67 -55.51
CA VAL A 284 -20.25 2.04 -54.95
C VAL A 284 -21.32 3.10 -54.65
N ASP A 285 -22.54 2.65 -54.34
CA ASP A 285 -23.53 3.47 -53.65
C ASP A 285 -23.22 3.49 -52.14
N PRO A 286 -22.85 4.64 -51.53
CA PRO A 286 -22.53 4.73 -50.10
C PRO A 286 -23.69 4.37 -49.17
N LYS A 287 -24.94 4.35 -49.66
CA LYS A 287 -26.11 3.90 -48.90
C LYS A 287 -26.16 2.37 -48.77
N VAL A 288 -25.50 1.65 -49.67
CA VAL A 288 -25.41 0.18 -49.67
C VAL A 288 -24.08 -0.28 -49.08
N ILE A 289 -22.97 0.28 -49.55
CA ILE A 289 -21.62 -0.01 -49.04
C ILE A 289 -20.96 1.32 -48.67
N PRO A 290 -20.79 1.62 -47.36
CA PRO A 290 -20.12 2.85 -46.93
C PRO A 290 -18.71 2.99 -47.53
N LEU A 291 -18.29 4.21 -47.86
CA LEU A 291 -16.92 4.46 -48.29
C LEU A 291 -15.92 4.09 -47.19
N GLY A 292 -14.75 3.58 -47.59
CA GLY A 292 -13.72 3.00 -46.74
C GLY A 292 -13.83 1.49 -46.56
N THR A 293 -14.99 0.89 -46.86
CA THR A 293 -15.23 -0.54 -46.66
C THR A 293 -14.27 -1.40 -47.48
N LYS A 294 -13.67 -2.41 -46.83
CA LYS A 294 -12.83 -3.43 -47.47
C LYS A 294 -13.70 -4.53 -48.08
N LEU A 295 -13.38 -4.90 -49.31
CA LEU A 295 -14.19 -5.80 -50.13
C LEU A 295 -13.32 -6.89 -50.75
N TYR A 296 -13.93 -8.03 -51.03
CA TYR A 296 -13.42 -9.00 -52.00
C TYR A 296 -14.47 -9.20 -53.08
N VAL A 297 -14.10 -8.96 -54.35
CA VAL A 297 -15.04 -8.97 -55.47
C VAL A 297 -14.76 -10.19 -56.34
N GLU A 298 -15.59 -11.23 -56.15
CA GLU A 298 -15.52 -12.52 -56.84
C GLU A 298 -16.39 -12.51 -58.11
N SER A 299 -15.81 -12.97 -59.23
CA SER A 299 -16.54 -13.16 -60.48
C SER A 299 -17.55 -14.31 -60.36
N MET A 300 -18.77 -14.12 -60.89
CA MET A 300 -19.77 -15.20 -60.95
C MET A 300 -19.78 -15.95 -62.29
N ASP A 301 -18.93 -15.55 -63.22
CA ASP A 301 -18.69 -16.16 -64.52
C ASP A 301 -17.28 -16.77 -64.58
N GLU A 302 -16.90 -17.35 -65.71
CA GLU A 302 -15.60 -18.05 -65.90
C GLU A 302 -14.39 -17.10 -66.02
N LYS A 303 -14.60 -15.80 -65.79
CA LYS A 303 -13.58 -14.78 -65.94
C LYS A 303 -12.83 -14.56 -64.61
N PRO A 304 -11.63 -13.99 -64.65
CA PRO A 304 -10.84 -13.75 -63.43
C PRO A 304 -11.59 -12.91 -62.39
N THR A 305 -11.47 -13.32 -61.12
CA THR A 305 -11.92 -12.57 -59.94
C THR A 305 -11.13 -11.26 -59.81
N TYR A 306 -11.81 -10.15 -59.51
CA TYR A 306 -11.16 -8.84 -59.35
C TYR A 306 -10.29 -8.82 -58.10
N GLY A 307 -10.76 -9.45 -57.03
CA GLY A 307 -9.99 -9.63 -55.79
C GLY A 307 -10.26 -8.54 -54.76
N TYR A 308 -9.25 -8.24 -53.95
CA TYR A 308 -9.36 -7.28 -52.85
C TYR A 308 -9.57 -5.86 -53.35
N ALA A 309 -10.46 -5.13 -52.71
CA ALA A 309 -10.83 -3.77 -53.07
C ALA A 309 -11.19 -2.92 -51.86
N THR A 310 -11.17 -1.61 -52.03
CA THR A 310 -11.71 -0.64 -51.06
C THR A 310 -12.71 0.26 -51.76
N ALA A 311 -13.90 0.41 -51.17
CA ALA A 311 -14.91 1.35 -51.63
C ALA A 311 -14.44 2.78 -51.39
N THR A 312 -13.81 3.42 -52.36
CA THR A 312 -13.31 4.81 -52.20
C THR A 312 -13.99 5.80 -53.13
N ASP A 313 -14.78 5.33 -54.09
CA ASP A 313 -15.35 6.17 -55.12
C ASP A 313 -16.88 6.08 -55.23
N THR A 314 -17.48 7.00 -55.98
CA THR A 314 -18.92 7.01 -56.29
C THR A 314 -19.12 7.42 -57.74
N GLY A 315 -20.20 6.94 -58.37
CA GLY A 315 -20.56 7.34 -59.72
C GLY A 315 -22.06 7.64 -59.83
N GLY A 316 -22.45 8.60 -60.68
CA GLY A 316 -23.85 8.99 -60.83
C GLY A 316 -24.78 7.86 -61.29
N ALA A 317 -24.25 6.85 -61.99
CA ALA A 317 -24.97 5.65 -62.43
C ALA A 317 -24.83 4.45 -61.48
N ILE A 318 -23.97 4.56 -60.47
CA ILE A 318 -23.64 3.51 -59.49
C ILE A 318 -24.53 3.71 -58.27
N VAL A 319 -25.79 3.28 -58.41
CA VAL A 319 -26.85 3.43 -57.41
C VAL A 319 -27.45 2.05 -57.11
N GLY A 320 -27.71 1.77 -55.83
CA GLY A 320 -28.18 0.47 -55.35
C GLY A 320 -27.11 -0.62 -55.44
N ASN A 321 -27.51 -1.82 -55.84
CA ASN A 321 -26.59 -2.98 -55.94
C ASN A 321 -25.77 -2.94 -57.23
N ARG A 322 -25.07 -1.83 -57.46
CA ARG A 322 -24.13 -1.61 -58.56
C ARG A 322 -22.75 -1.29 -58.02
N ILE A 323 -21.73 -1.76 -58.73
CA ILE A 323 -20.33 -1.52 -58.40
C ILE A 323 -19.54 -1.24 -59.67
N ASP A 324 -18.62 -0.28 -59.64
CA ASP A 324 -17.73 0.02 -60.77
C ASP A 324 -16.29 -0.31 -60.37
N LEU A 325 -15.63 -1.20 -61.12
CA LEU A 325 -14.30 -1.71 -60.80
C LEU A 325 -13.24 -0.94 -61.59
N TRP A 326 -12.28 -0.33 -60.90
CA TRP A 326 -11.22 0.40 -61.58
C TRP A 326 -10.33 -0.53 -62.41
N LYS A 327 -9.94 -0.09 -63.61
CA LYS A 327 -9.05 -0.79 -64.54
C LYS A 327 -7.95 0.15 -65.05
N THR A 328 -6.87 -0.46 -65.54
CA THR A 328 -5.66 0.27 -65.96
C THR A 328 -5.91 1.10 -67.22
N SER A 329 -6.82 0.65 -68.09
CA SER A 329 -7.11 1.31 -69.36
C SER A 329 -8.57 1.17 -69.76
N ASN A 330 -9.04 2.08 -70.61
CA ASN A 330 -10.37 2.02 -71.21
C ASN A 330 -10.61 0.70 -71.96
N ALA A 331 -9.60 0.14 -72.62
CA ALA A 331 -9.72 -1.14 -73.31
C ALA A 331 -10.02 -2.29 -72.34
N GLU A 332 -9.32 -2.35 -71.20
CA GLU A 332 -9.60 -3.34 -70.15
C GLU A 332 -10.99 -3.15 -69.52
N ALA A 333 -11.42 -1.90 -69.32
CA ALA A 333 -12.75 -1.59 -68.80
C ALA A 333 -13.85 -2.05 -69.78
N MET A 334 -13.66 -1.81 -71.08
CA MET A 334 -14.58 -2.26 -72.13
C MET A 334 -14.60 -3.79 -72.26
N GLU A 335 -13.44 -4.45 -72.12
CA GLU A 335 -13.34 -5.92 -72.16
C GLU A 335 -14.02 -6.58 -70.95
N PHE A 336 -13.98 -5.93 -69.78
CA PHE A 336 -14.67 -6.43 -68.58
C PHE A 336 -16.19 -6.53 -68.79
N GLY A 337 -16.78 -5.55 -69.50
CA GLY A 337 -18.21 -5.54 -69.83
C GLY A 337 -19.13 -5.36 -68.60
N ARG A 338 -20.42 -5.67 -68.75
CA ARG A 338 -21.37 -5.67 -67.64
C ARG A 338 -21.66 -7.09 -67.20
N ARG A 339 -21.61 -7.35 -65.89
CA ARG A 339 -21.80 -8.72 -65.36
C ARG A 339 -22.08 -8.72 -63.87
N ASN A 340 -22.62 -9.82 -63.34
CA ASN A 340 -22.83 -9.98 -61.92
C ASN A 340 -21.57 -10.47 -61.21
N VAL A 341 -21.34 -9.94 -60.01
CA VAL A 341 -20.25 -10.35 -59.11
C VAL A 341 -20.81 -10.59 -57.70
N LYS A 342 -20.12 -11.43 -56.93
CA LYS A 342 -20.31 -11.50 -55.47
C LYS A 342 -19.34 -10.55 -54.80
N VAL A 343 -19.86 -9.61 -54.04
CA VAL A 343 -19.09 -8.66 -53.25
C VAL A 343 -19.16 -9.08 -51.79
N TYR A 344 -18.06 -9.61 -51.27
CA TYR A 344 -17.90 -9.92 -49.86
C TYR A 344 -17.47 -8.65 -49.12
N VAL A 345 -18.27 -8.23 -48.14
CA VAL A 345 -17.94 -7.11 -47.24
C VAL A 345 -17.08 -7.67 -46.10
N LEU A 346 -15.81 -7.27 -46.04
CA LEU A 346 -14.83 -7.87 -45.12
C LEU A 346 -14.92 -7.26 -43.72
N PHE A 347 -14.39 -7.99 -42.72
CA PHE A 347 -14.10 -7.40 -41.41
C PHE A 347 -12.97 -6.37 -41.54
N ASP A 348 -13.06 -5.29 -40.75
CA ASP A 348 -11.95 -4.35 -40.59
C ASP A 348 -10.93 -5.06 -39.69
N GLU A 349 -9.67 -5.14 -40.14
CA GLU A 349 -8.57 -5.80 -39.40
C GLU A 349 -8.17 -5.04 -38.13
#